data_AF-A0A961MTB5-F1
#
_entry.id   AF-A0A961MTB5-F1
#
_cell.length_a   1.000
_cell.length_b   1.000
_cell.length_c   1.000
_cell.angle_alpha   90.00
_cell.angle_beta   90.00
_cell.angle_gamma   90.00
#
_symmetry.space_group_name_H-M   'P 1'
#
loop_
_entity.id
_entity.type
_entity.pdbx_description
1 polymer ?
#
loop_
_entity_poly.entity_id
_entity_poly.type
_entity_poly.pdbx_seq_one_letter_code
_entity_poly.pdbx_strand_id
1 'polypeptide(L)'
;MPLHPIPPRRERTEEEVYASRDLAGAMPKRRFPSAERDPRHVYAAVRDELMLDGNARQNLATFCQTWEEPEVHRLMDDCIDKNMVDRDEYPQTAEIESRCVHMLADLWNAPDKGNA
;
A
#
# COMPACT_ATOMS: atom_id res chain seq x y z
N MET A 1 40.63 -28.39 17.90
CA MET A 1 39.78 -27.28 18.42
C MET A 1 40.20 -26.01 17.70
N PRO A 2 39.28 -25.23 17.13
CA PRO A 2 39.64 -23.94 16.58
C PRO A 2 40.09 -23.00 17.72
N LEU A 3 41.23 -22.33 17.54
CA LEU A 3 41.89 -21.44 18.50
C LEU A 3 41.41 -19.98 18.43
N HIS A 4 40.30 -19.73 17.72
CA HIS A 4 39.71 -18.40 17.59
C HIS A 4 38.29 -18.40 18.16
N PRO A 5 37.96 -17.48 19.09
CA PRO A 5 36.58 -17.26 19.48
C PRO A 5 35.81 -16.75 18.26
N ILE A 6 34.76 -17.47 17.87
CA ILE A 6 33.80 -16.99 16.88
C ILE A 6 33.13 -15.76 17.51
N PRO A 7 33.29 -14.55 16.94
CA PRO A 7 32.66 -13.36 17.51
C PRO A 7 31.14 -13.60 17.60
N PRO A 8 30.46 -13.12 18.65
CA PRO A 8 29.00 -13.14 18.69
C PRO A 8 28.50 -12.48 17.42
N ARG A 9 27.70 -13.23 16.66
CA ARG A 9 27.20 -12.85 15.35
C ARG A 9 26.50 -11.49 15.49
N ARG A 10 27.14 -10.43 14.99
CA ARG A 10 26.48 -9.14 14.77
C ARG A 10 25.17 -9.40 14.04
N GLU A 11 24.10 -8.74 14.46
CA GLU A 11 22.80 -8.76 13.78
C GLU A 11 23.03 -8.71 12.28
N ARG A 12 22.53 -9.73 11.59
CA ARG A 12 23.07 -10.18 10.32
C ARG A 12 22.51 -9.33 9.18
N THR A 13 23.11 -8.17 8.97
CA THR A 13 22.75 -7.19 7.92
C THR A 13 23.01 -7.68 6.48
N GLU A 14 23.50 -8.91 6.31
CA GLU A 14 23.98 -9.45 5.02
C GLU A 14 23.21 -10.70 4.54
N GLU A 15 21.98 -10.91 5.03
CA GLU A 15 21.12 -11.95 4.46
C GLU A 15 20.49 -11.49 3.15
N GLU A 16 20.72 -12.24 2.08
CA GLU A 16 19.92 -12.11 0.87
C GLU A 16 18.48 -12.57 1.16
N VAL A 17 17.50 -11.81 0.64
CA VAL A 17 16.07 -11.97 0.98
C VAL A 17 15.60 -13.42 0.84
N TYR A 18 15.89 -14.04 -0.31
CA TYR A 18 15.48 -15.41 -0.62
C TYR A 18 16.40 -16.51 -0.07
N ALA A 19 17.53 -16.14 0.55
CA ALA A 19 18.38 -17.06 1.31
C ALA A 19 18.17 -16.92 2.83
N SER A 20 17.27 -16.03 3.24
CA SER A 20 17.00 -15.72 4.65
C SER A 20 16.30 -16.88 5.35
N ARG A 21 16.49 -16.97 6.67
CA ARG A 21 15.73 -17.91 7.49
C ARG A 21 14.26 -17.53 7.62
N ASP A 22 13.93 -16.25 7.43
CA ASP A 22 12.57 -15.74 7.56
C ASP A 22 11.65 -16.29 6.47
N LEU A 23 12.17 -16.47 5.25
CA LEU A 23 11.44 -17.04 4.12
C LEU A 23 11.56 -18.58 4.00
N ALA A 24 12.33 -19.23 4.87
CA ALA A 24 12.50 -20.68 4.85
C ALA A 24 11.25 -21.46 5.34
N GLY A 25 10.28 -20.76 5.93
CA GLY A 25 9.03 -21.34 6.43
C GLY A 25 7.85 -20.42 6.17
N ALA A 26 6.64 -20.95 6.33
CA ALA A 26 5.41 -20.19 6.10
C ALA A 26 5.28 -18.99 7.06
N MET A 27 4.76 -17.88 6.54
CA MET A 27 4.40 -16.72 7.36
C MET A 27 3.28 -17.07 8.36
N PRO A 28 3.25 -16.48 9.56
CA PRO A 28 2.17 -16.71 10.54
C PRO A 28 0.80 -16.31 9.97
N LYS A 29 -0.19 -17.20 10.10
CA LYS A 29 -1.55 -16.99 9.51
C LYS A 29 -2.66 -16.76 10.53
N ARG A 30 -2.45 -17.09 11.81
CA ARG A 30 -3.53 -17.18 12.83
C ARG A 30 -3.20 -16.58 14.19
N ARG A 31 -1.93 -16.28 14.45
CA ARG A 31 -1.47 -15.73 15.73
C ARG A 31 -0.51 -14.59 15.47
N PHE A 32 -0.50 -13.63 16.39
CA PHE A 32 0.46 -12.54 16.36
C PHE A 32 1.89 -13.10 16.46
N PRO A 33 2.83 -12.67 15.60
CA PRO A 33 4.22 -13.12 15.67
C PRO A 33 4.85 -12.76 17.02
N SER A 34 5.61 -13.68 17.61
CA SER A 34 6.30 -13.43 18.89
C SER A 34 7.60 -12.64 18.75
N ALA A 35 8.07 -12.44 17.52
CA ALA A 35 9.31 -11.73 17.21
C ALA A 35 9.15 -10.95 15.90
N GLU A 36 9.87 -9.85 15.81
CA GLU A 36 10.00 -9.04 14.60
C GLU A 36 10.81 -9.78 13.53
N ARG A 37 10.67 -9.34 12.27
CA ARG A 37 11.40 -9.86 11.11
C ARG A 37 11.88 -8.70 10.26
N ASP A 38 12.84 -8.94 9.39
CA ASP A 38 13.34 -7.90 8.48
C ASP A 38 12.20 -7.40 7.56
N PRO A 39 11.97 -6.08 7.45
CA PRO A 39 10.90 -5.52 6.63
C PRO A 39 10.95 -5.94 5.16
N ARG A 40 12.15 -6.14 4.59
CA ARG A 40 12.33 -6.56 3.18
C ARG A 40 11.91 -8.02 3.00
N HIS A 41 12.17 -8.88 3.99
CA HIS A 41 11.71 -10.27 3.97
C HIS A 41 10.19 -10.33 4.07
N VAL A 42 9.59 -9.55 4.98
CA VAL A 42 8.12 -9.51 5.14
C VAL A 42 7.45 -8.98 3.87
N TYR A 43 7.97 -7.90 3.28
CA TYR A 43 7.45 -7.36 2.02
C TYR A 43 7.51 -8.39 0.89
N ALA A 44 8.65 -9.09 0.72
CA ALA A 44 8.79 -10.12 -0.30
C ALA A 44 7.79 -11.28 -0.07
N ALA A 45 7.64 -11.76 1.17
CA ALA A 45 6.69 -12.82 1.48
C ALA A 45 5.25 -12.44 1.11
N VAL A 46 4.79 -11.25 1.53
CA VAL A 46 3.43 -10.77 1.24
C VAL A 46 3.24 -10.56 -0.26
N ARG A 47 4.20 -9.93 -0.93
CA ARG A 47 4.14 -9.69 -2.37
C ARG A 47 4.08 -10.99 -3.16
N ASP A 48 4.87 -12.00 -2.76
CA ASP A 48 4.91 -13.28 -3.46
C ASP A 48 3.61 -14.08 -3.22
N GLU A 49 2.96 -13.94 -2.06
CA GLU A 49 1.60 -14.47 -1.85
C GLU A 49 0.57 -13.79 -2.77
N LEU A 50 0.66 -12.46 -2.98
CA LEU A 50 -0.22 -11.71 -3.88
C LEU A 50 -0.04 -12.08 -5.36
N MET A 51 1.08 -12.69 -5.76
CA MET A 51 1.26 -13.18 -7.14
C MET A 51 0.30 -14.34 -7.50
N LEU A 52 -0.34 -14.95 -6.50
CA LEU A 52 -1.36 -15.97 -6.71
C LEU A 52 -2.72 -15.37 -7.09
N ASP A 53 -2.90 -14.05 -6.94
CA ASP A 53 -4.09 -13.36 -7.43
C ASP A 53 -4.12 -13.34 -8.97
N GLY A 54 -5.33 -13.31 -9.51
CA GLY A 54 -5.53 -13.17 -10.96
C GLY A 54 -5.03 -11.82 -11.46
N ASN A 55 -4.58 -11.76 -12.72
CA ASN A 55 -4.23 -10.50 -13.35
C ASN A 55 -5.48 -9.62 -13.52
N ALA A 56 -5.51 -8.48 -12.84
CA ALA A 56 -6.66 -7.56 -12.86
C ALA A 56 -7.06 -7.10 -14.28
N ARG A 57 -6.12 -6.97 -15.21
CA ARG A 57 -6.42 -6.59 -16.61
C ARG A 57 -7.13 -7.69 -17.39
N GLN A 58 -7.06 -8.93 -16.91
CA GLN A 58 -7.76 -10.08 -17.49
C GLN A 58 -9.08 -10.37 -16.77
N ASN A 59 -9.39 -9.64 -15.70
CA ASN A 59 -10.66 -9.77 -14.99
C ASN A 59 -11.78 -9.03 -15.73
N LEU A 60 -12.61 -9.78 -16.47
CA LEU A 60 -13.76 -9.25 -17.19
C LEU A 60 -15.07 -9.31 -16.38
N ALA A 61 -15.02 -9.74 -15.12
CA ALA A 61 -16.20 -9.88 -14.27
C ALA A 61 -16.48 -8.64 -13.41
N THR A 62 -15.50 -7.76 -13.22
CA THR A 62 -15.64 -6.56 -12.38
C THR A 62 -16.03 -5.32 -13.19
N PHE A 63 -16.73 -4.39 -12.54
CA PHE A 63 -16.97 -3.04 -13.05
C PHE A 63 -15.94 -2.02 -12.54
N CYS A 64 -15.08 -2.39 -11.58
CA CYS A 64 -14.05 -1.50 -11.03
C CYS A 64 -12.91 -1.26 -12.01
N GLN A 65 -12.26 -0.10 -11.90
CA GLN A 65 -11.07 0.24 -12.68
C GLN A 65 -9.88 -0.68 -12.32
N THR A 66 -9.15 -1.14 -13.33
CA THR A 66 -7.96 -2.01 -13.19
C THR A 66 -6.73 -1.45 -13.91
N TRP A 67 -6.82 -0.20 -14.38
CA TRP A 67 -5.75 0.56 -15.00
C TRP A 67 -5.91 2.05 -14.65
N GLU A 68 -4.80 2.70 -14.32
CA GLU A 68 -4.70 4.14 -14.07
C GLU A 68 -3.38 4.66 -14.67
N GLU A 69 -3.33 5.97 -14.94
CA GLU A 69 -2.12 6.64 -15.45
C GLU A 69 -1.02 6.74 -14.37
N PRO A 70 0.28 6.79 -14.75
CA PRO A 70 1.38 6.96 -13.80
C PRO A 70 1.25 8.20 -12.90
N GLU A 71 0.63 9.26 -13.40
CA GLU A 71 0.30 10.49 -12.68
C GLU A 71 -0.66 10.23 -11.52
N VAL A 72 -1.68 9.38 -11.73
CA VAL A 72 -2.64 8.99 -10.68
C VAL A 72 -1.94 8.21 -9.59
N HIS A 73 -1.06 7.27 -9.94
CA HIS A 73 -0.26 6.54 -8.95
C HIS A 73 0.59 7.46 -8.09
N ARG A 74 1.26 8.45 -8.70
CA ARG A 74 2.07 9.44 -7.95
C ARG A 74 1.20 10.28 -7.01
N LEU A 75 0.05 10.76 -7.50
CA LEU A 75 -0.86 11.57 -6.68
C LEU A 75 -1.42 10.78 -5.48
N MET A 76 -1.71 9.49 -5.66
CA MET A 76 -2.18 8.62 -4.57
C MET A 76 -1.09 8.37 -3.53
N ASP A 77 0.17 8.20 -3.96
CA ASP A 77 1.32 8.06 -3.05
C ASP A 77 1.57 9.36 -2.27
N ASP A 78 1.54 10.52 -2.94
CA ASP A 78 1.66 11.86 -2.34
C ASP A 78 0.52 12.20 -1.35
N CYS A 79 -0.57 11.42 -1.35
CA CYS A 79 -1.74 11.63 -0.50
C CYS A 79 -1.98 10.47 0.48
N ILE A 80 -1.09 9.49 0.58
CA ILE A 80 -1.32 8.26 1.35
C ILE A 80 -1.53 8.51 2.86
N ASP A 81 -1.00 9.61 3.38
CA ASP A 81 -1.06 10.04 4.78
C ASP A 81 -2.17 11.08 5.05
N LYS A 82 -2.91 11.52 4.02
CA LYS A 82 -3.95 12.55 4.16
C LYS A 82 -5.27 11.92 4.62
N ASN A 83 -5.85 12.48 5.68
CA ASN A 83 -7.14 12.03 6.20
C ASN A 83 -8.28 12.90 5.63
N MET A 84 -9.10 12.33 4.74
CA MET A 84 -10.21 13.05 4.10
C MET A 84 -11.29 13.56 5.09
N VAL A 85 -11.43 12.93 6.27
CA VAL A 85 -12.40 13.37 7.29
C VAL A 85 -11.91 14.61 8.05
N ASP A 86 -10.59 14.81 8.12
CA ASP A 86 -9.98 15.90 8.88
C ASP A 86 -9.85 17.16 8.01
N ARG A 87 -10.98 17.87 7.85
CA ARG A 87 -11.06 19.04 6.95
C ARG A 87 -10.29 20.25 7.45
N ASP A 88 -10.04 20.34 8.75
CA ASP A 88 -9.31 21.46 9.36
C ASP A 88 -7.81 21.33 9.09
N GLU A 89 -7.26 20.11 9.14
CA GLU A 89 -5.85 19.83 8.83
C GLU A 89 -5.59 19.80 7.31
N TYR A 90 -6.56 19.33 6.51
CA TYR A 90 -6.43 19.19 5.05
C TYR A 90 -7.46 20.02 4.27
N PRO A 91 -7.49 21.35 4.44
CA PRO A 91 -8.52 22.21 3.83
C PRO A 91 -8.47 22.18 2.29
N GLN A 92 -7.29 22.00 1.70
CA GLN A 92 -7.15 21.93 0.26
C GLN A 92 -7.69 20.61 -0.33
N THR A 93 -7.62 19.51 0.43
CA THR A 93 -8.23 18.22 0.04
C THR A 93 -9.76 18.34 0.08
N ALA A 94 -10.31 18.96 1.14
CA ALA A 94 -11.74 19.21 1.26
C ALA A 94 -12.27 20.15 0.15
N GLU A 95 -11.49 21.15 -0.22
CA GLU A 95 -11.81 22.04 -1.34
C GLU A 95 -11.82 21.30 -2.69
N ILE A 96 -10.87 20.38 -2.93
CA ILE A 96 -10.88 19.54 -4.13
C ILE A 96 -12.10 18.61 -4.14
N GLU A 97 -12.47 18.01 -3.00
CA GLU A 97 -13.71 17.24 -2.83
C GLU A 97 -14.93 18.09 -3.23
N SER A 98 -15.02 19.32 -2.71
CA SER A 98 -16.13 20.24 -3.03
C SER A 98 -16.22 20.55 -4.52
N ARG A 99 -15.09 20.79 -5.20
CA ARG A 99 -15.04 20.99 -6.65
C ARG A 99 -15.53 19.76 -7.42
N CYS A 100 -15.14 18.55 -7.01
CA CYS A 100 -15.64 17.31 -7.62
C CYS A 100 -17.15 17.16 -7.47
N VAL A 101 -17.70 17.48 -6.29
CA VAL A 101 -19.16 17.46 -6.07
C VAL A 101 -19.86 18.45 -6.98
N HIS A 102 -19.34 19.68 -7.11
CA HIS A 102 -19.92 20.69 -8.02
C HIS A 102 -19.85 20.25 -9.49
N MET A 103 -18.72 19.70 -9.94
CA MET A 103 -18.59 19.18 -11.31
C MET A 103 -19.56 18.02 -11.60
N LEU A 104 -19.77 17.11 -10.64
CA LEU A 104 -20.75 16.02 -10.78
C LEU A 104 -22.19 16.54 -10.78
N ALA A 105 -22.50 17.54 -9.95
CA ALA A 105 -23.81 18.16 -9.91
C ALA A 105 -24.16 18.84 -11.24
N ASP A 106 -23.21 19.58 -11.82
CA ASP A 106 -23.32 20.19 -13.14
C ASP A 106 -23.51 19.13 -14.23
N LEU A 107 -22.69 18.07 -14.23
CA LEU A 107 -22.81 16.94 -15.16
C LEU A 107 -24.20 16.29 -15.14
N TRP A 108 -24.84 16.26 -13.97
CA TRP A 108 -26.19 15.71 -13.79
C TRP A 108 -27.32 16.74 -13.90
N ASN A 109 -27.03 17.97 -14.33
CA ASN A 109 -27.99 19.07 -14.49
C ASN A 109 -28.78 19.33 -13.19
N ALA A 110 -28.10 19.30 -12.04
CA ALA A 110 -28.72 19.63 -10.78
C ALA A 110 -29.25 21.08 -10.80
N PRO A 111 -30.40 21.37 -10.17
CA PRO A 111 -30.97 22.71 -10.17
C PRO A 111 -30.07 23.70 -9.42
N ASP A 112 -29.81 24.85 -10.05
CA ASP A 112 -29.07 25.94 -9.43
C ASP A 112 -29.81 26.48 -8.22
N LYS A 113 -29.29 26.16 -7.03
CA LYS A 113 -29.65 26.87 -5.80
C LYS A 113 -28.75 28.10 -5.66
N GLY A 114 -28.81 29.01 -6.64
CA GLY A 114 -28.17 30.33 -6.65
C GLY A 114 -26.92 30.48 -5.77
N ASN A 115 -25.78 29.99 -6.25
CA ASN A 115 -24.47 30.36 -5.72
C ASN A 115 -23.70 31.07 -6.84
N ALA A 116 -23.98 32.37 -6.98
CA ALA A 116 -23.09 33.36 -7.58
C ALA A 116 -22.46 34.19 -6.46
#